data_AF-A0A4S2UJF5-F1
#
_entry.id   AF-A0A4S2UJF5-F1
#
_cell.length_a   1.000
_cell.length_b   1.000
_cell.length_c   1.000
_cell.angle_alpha   90.00
_cell.angle_beta   90.00
_cell.angle_gamma   90.00
#
_symmetry.space_group_name_H-M   'P 1'
#
loop_
_entity.id
_entity.type
_entity.pdbx_description
1 polymer ?
#
loop_
_entity_poly.entity_id
_entity_poly.type
_entity_poly.pdbx_seq_one_letter_code
_entity_poly.pdbx_strand_id
1 'polypeptide(L)'
;MSKFTEDLHAATGLVNAHDVSRHYECPMIWYHTRHPHASGYWDYRVVVQLLHEGKWKEKTIRLPGAPSGVKARRDAFLAAAVEWAERRGLGVEEWVPTGFSNSWMPKDVKDRMTAELKQWRKDQKAKEAGQ
;
A
#
# COMPACT_ATOMS: atom_id res chain seq x y z
N MET A 1 2.37 -16.45 -0.29
CA MET A 1 2.65 -15.00 -0.12
C MET A 1 4.04 -14.73 -0.68
N SER A 2 4.45 -13.48 -0.87
CA SER A 2 5.84 -13.23 -1.28
C SER A 2 6.77 -13.40 -0.07
N LYS A 3 8.01 -13.88 -0.28
CA LYS A 3 9.02 -13.96 0.79
C LYS A 3 9.24 -12.61 1.48
N PHE A 4 9.08 -11.50 0.75
CA PHE A 4 9.13 -10.16 1.32
C PHE A 4 8.03 -9.92 2.35
N THR A 5 6.80 -10.33 2.05
CA THR A 5 5.63 -10.16 2.94
C THR A 5 5.77 -11.03 4.20
N GLU A 6 6.30 -12.25 4.04
CA GLU A 6 6.55 -13.18 5.15
C GLU A 6 7.64 -12.64 6.10
N ASP A 7 8.75 -12.16 5.55
CA ASP A 7 9.82 -11.55 6.36
C ASP A 7 9.35 -10.24 7.03
N LEU A 8 8.53 -9.45 6.35
CA LEU A 8 7.93 -8.25 6.95
C LEU A 8 7.04 -8.62 8.13
N HIS A 9 6.18 -9.62 7.96
CA HIS A 9 5.32 -10.09 9.05
C HIS A 9 6.15 -10.63 10.22
N ALA A 10 7.18 -11.43 9.97
CA ALA A 10 8.05 -11.97 11.01
C ALA A 10 8.85 -10.88 11.76
N ALA A 11 9.30 -9.83 11.05
CA ALA A 11 10.10 -8.77 11.64
C ALA A 11 9.28 -7.73 12.42
N THR A 12 8.08 -7.41 11.96
CA THR A 12 7.30 -6.25 12.43
C THR A 12 5.91 -6.59 12.96
N GLY A 13 5.41 -7.81 12.72
CA GLY A 13 4.03 -8.21 13.01
C GLY A 13 2.99 -7.64 12.05
N LEU A 14 3.38 -6.83 11.06
CA LEU A 14 2.45 -6.18 10.13
C LEU A 14 1.86 -7.18 9.14
N VAL A 15 0.53 -7.17 8.98
CA VAL A 15 -0.21 -8.17 8.17
C VAL A 15 -0.92 -7.60 6.95
N ASN A 16 -1.09 -6.27 6.88
CA ASN A 16 -1.78 -5.60 5.78
C ASN A 16 -1.24 -4.19 5.53
N ALA A 17 -1.62 -3.59 4.40
CA ALA A 17 -1.15 -2.26 3.98
C ALA A 17 -1.62 -1.14 4.91
N HIS A 18 -2.76 -1.29 5.59
CA HIS A 18 -3.26 -0.32 6.54
C HIS A 18 -2.38 -0.27 7.80
N ASP A 19 -1.92 -1.42 8.29
CA ASP A 19 -1.00 -1.48 9.44
C ASP A 19 0.36 -0.88 9.08
N VAL A 20 0.86 -1.13 7.87
CA VAL A 20 2.09 -0.50 7.36
C VAL A 20 1.96 1.01 7.31
N SER A 21 0.84 1.53 6.79
CA SER A 21 0.59 2.97 6.72
C SER A 21 0.68 3.61 8.10
N ARG A 22 0.06 2.98 9.11
CA ARG A 22 0.11 3.46 10.49
C ARG A 22 1.49 3.35 11.13
N HIS A 23 2.16 2.22 10.93
CA HIS A 23 3.47 1.96 11.54
C HIS A 23 4.55 2.93 11.03
N TYR A 24 4.54 3.19 9.73
CA TYR A 24 5.51 4.09 9.09
C TYR A 24 5.03 5.53 8.94
N GLU A 25 3.84 5.85 9.47
CA GLU A 25 3.17 7.15 9.40
C GLU A 25 3.17 7.75 7.98
N CYS A 26 2.87 6.91 6.99
CA CYS A 26 2.93 7.30 5.58
C CYS A 26 1.56 7.22 4.90
N PRO A 27 1.31 8.03 3.86
CA PRO A 27 0.13 7.84 3.04
C PRO A 27 0.22 6.51 2.28
N MET A 28 -0.93 5.96 1.94
CA MET A 28 -1.08 4.65 1.34
C MET A 28 -2.22 4.64 0.34
N ILE A 29 -2.02 4.03 -0.81
CA ILE A 29 -3.05 3.77 -1.81
C ILE A 29 -3.32 2.27 -1.80
N TRP A 30 -4.57 1.84 -1.68
CA TRP A 30 -4.93 0.46 -1.91
C TRP A 30 -6.21 0.31 -2.72
N TYR A 31 -6.22 -0.72 -3.54
CA TYR A 31 -7.33 -1.06 -4.40
C TYR A 31 -8.09 -2.25 -3.81
N HIS A 32 -9.40 -2.11 -3.69
CA HIS A 32 -10.26 -3.19 -3.23
C HIS A 32 -11.52 -3.29 -4.08
N THR A 33 -12.00 -4.51 -4.24
CA THR A 33 -13.29 -4.79 -4.84
C THR A 33 -14.33 -4.92 -3.75
N ARG A 34 -15.53 -4.41 -4.00
CA ARG A 34 -16.71 -4.72 -3.20
C ARG A 34 -17.77 -5.29 -4.11
N HIS A 35 -18.41 -6.38 -3.70
CA HIS A 35 -19.58 -6.87 -4.41
C HIS A 35 -20.77 -5.96 -4.04
N PRO A 36 -21.38 -5.22 -4.96
CA PRO A 36 -22.65 -4.57 -4.70
C PRO A 36 -23.71 -5.66 -4.56
N HIS A 37 -24.36 -5.69 -3.41
CA HIS A 37 -25.35 -6.72 -3.05
C HIS A 37 -26.57 -6.78 -3.97
N ALA A 38 -26.75 -5.83 -4.90
CA ALA A 38 -28.01 -5.65 -5.63
C ALA A 38 -27.92 -5.71 -7.17
N SER A 39 -26.73 -5.84 -7.78
CA SER A 39 -26.62 -5.52 -9.23
C SER A 39 -25.79 -6.49 -10.08
N GLY A 40 -25.15 -7.53 -9.53
CA GLY A 40 -24.38 -8.51 -10.31
C GLY A 40 -23.10 -8.00 -10.99
N TYR A 41 -22.79 -6.70 -10.87
CA TYR A 41 -21.54 -6.09 -11.32
C TYR A 41 -20.56 -5.97 -10.16
N TRP A 42 -19.25 -6.11 -10.37
CA TRP A 42 -18.27 -5.79 -9.32
C TRP A 42 -18.08 -4.28 -9.19
N ASP A 43 -18.10 -3.76 -7.95
CA ASP A 43 -17.81 -2.35 -7.66
C ASP A 43 -16.33 -2.21 -7.31
N TYR A 44 -15.59 -1.52 -8.18
CA TYR A 44 -14.16 -1.35 -8.09
C TYR A 44 -13.84 0.00 -7.47
N ARG A 45 -13.01 0.00 -6.43
CA ARG A 45 -12.70 1.18 -5.64
C ARG A 45 -11.20 1.24 -5.37
N VAL A 46 -10.68 2.45 -5.33
CA VAL A 46 -9.38 2.73 -4.75
C VAL A 46 -9.59 3.60 -3.52
N VAL A 47 -8.85 3.30 -2.47
CA VAL A 47 -8.82 4.05 -1.23
C VAL A 47 -7.44 4.66 -1.10
N VAL A 48 -7.44 5.95 -0.79
CA VAL A 48 -6.25 6.68 -0.37
C VAL A 48 -6.40 6.95 1.11
N GLN A 49 -5.49 6.40 1.91
CA GLN A 49 -5.34 6.73 3.32
C GLN A 49 -4.15 7.65 3.48
N LEU A 50 -4.28 8.64 4.34
CA LEU A 50 -3.22 9.60 4.59
C LEU A 50 -3.30 10.17 6.00
N LEU A 51 -2.14 10.42 6.59
CA LEU A 51 -2.01 11.20 7.80
C LEU A 51 -1.86 12.68 7.40
N HIS A 52 -2.85 13.50 7.73
CA HIS A 52 -2.82 14.94 7.45
C HIS A 52 -3.26 15.70 8.68
N GLU A 53 -2.44 16.66 9.11
CA GLU A 53 -2.66 17.45 10.33
C GLU A 53 -2.85 16.58 11.58
N GLY A 54 -2.08 15.48 11.69
CA GLY A 54 -2.17 14.55 12.82
C GLY A 54 -3.45 13.69 12.85
N LYS A 55 -4.25 13.70 11.79
CA LYS A 55 -5.46 12.86 11.66
C LYS A 55 -5.38 11.97 10.43
N TRP A 56 -5.71 10.70 10.63
CA TRP A 56 -5.91 9.76 9.53
C TRP A 56 -7.19 10.12 8.77
N LYS A 57 -7.04 10.44 7.48
CA LYS A 57 -8.15 10.69 6.55
C LYS A 57 -8.15 9.59 5.50
N GLU A 58 -9.33 9.11 5.16
CA GLU A 58 -9.53 8.14 4.08
C GLU A 58 -10.41 8.75 3.00
N LYS A 59 -9.99 8.56 1.75
CA LYS A 59 -10.79 8.89 0.57
C LYS A 59 -10.98 7.67 -0.30
N THR A 60 -12.23 7.30 -0.51
CA THR A 60 -12.59 6.35 -1.57
C THR A 60 -12.82 7.11 -2.87
N ILE A 61 -12.16 6.67 -3.94
CA ILE A 61 -12.33 7.17 -5.30
C ILE A 61 -13.02 6.10 -6.13
N ARG A 62 -14.02 6.54 -6.90
CA ARG A 62 -14.74 5.71 -7.88
C ARG A 62 -14.45 6.25 -9.27
N LEU A 63 -14.19 5.34 -10.20
CA LEU A 63 -13.98 5.67 -11.61
C LEU A 63 -15.09 5.04 -12.46
N PRO A 64 -16.23 5.75 -12.64
CA PRO A 64 -17.24 5.31 -13.60
C PRO A 64 -16.59 5.27 -14.99
N GLY A 65 -16.68 4.14 -15.68
CA GLY A 65 -16.04 3.94 -16.98
C GLY A 65 -14.58 3.50 -16.95
N ALA A 66 -14.07 3.01 -15.81
CA ALA A 66 -12.73 2.42 -15.76
C ALA A 66 -12.55 1.32 -16.83
N PRO A 67 -11.38 1.25 -17.50
CA PRO A 67 -11.15 0.32 -18.59
C PRO A 67 -11.41 -1.13 -18.19
N SER A 68 -11.74 -1.95 -19.20
CA SER A 68 -11.84 -3.40 -19.04
C SER A 68 -10.44 -4.01 -18.82
N GLY A 69 -10.39 -5.09 -18.05
CA GLY A 69 -9.13 -5.76 -17.69
C GLY A 69 -8.54 -5.30 -16.36
N VAL A 70 -8.06 -6.26 -15.57
CA VAL A 70 -7.60 -6.04 -14.19
C VAL A 70 -6.41 -5.07 -14.12
N LYS A 71 -5.45 -5.20 -15.04
CA LYS A 71 -4.25 -4.35 -15.05
C LYS A 71 -4.59 -2.91 -15.42
N ALA A 72 -5.23 -2.69 -16.57
CA ALA A 72 -5.62 -1.34 -17.02
C ALA A 72 -6.50 -0.62 -15.99
N ARG A 73 -7.39 -1.37 -15.33
CA ARG A 73 -8.21 -0.84 -14.23
C ARG A 73 -7.35 -0.40 -13.05
N ARG A 74 -6.43 -1.23 -12.58
CA ARG A 74 -5.50 -0.88 -11.47
C ARG A 74 -4.69 0.36 -11.80
N ASP A 75 -4.16 0.45 -13.01
CA ASP A 75 -3.33 1.59 -13.45
C ASP A 75 -4.16 2.88 -13.50
N ALA A 76 -5.39 2.83 -14.03
CA ALA A 76 -6.31 3.97 -14.04
C ALA A 76 -6.71 4.42 -12.62
N PHE A 77 -6.97 3.47 -11.72
CA PHE A 77 -7.28 3.76 -10.32
C PHE A 77 -6.09 4.33 -9.57
N LEU A 78 -4.88 3.82 -9.80
CA LEU A 78 -3.66 4.38 -9.23
C LEU A 78 -3.47 5.81 -9.71
N ALA A 79 -3.58 6.07 -11.02
CA ALA A 79 -3.45 7.41 -11.58
C ALA A 79 -4.43 8.40 -10.94
N ALA A 80 -5.71 8.02 -10.81
CA ALA A 80 -6.70 8.87 -10.15
C ALA A 80 -6.43 9.10 -8.65
N ALA A 81 -5.88 8.10 -7.97
CA ALA A 81 -5.47 8.22 -6.57
C ALA A 81 -4.27 9.14 -6.38
N VAL A 82 -3.26 9.03 -7.26
CA VAL A 82 -2.08 9.90 -7.29
C VAL A 82 -2.48 11.35 -7.59
N GLU A 83 -3.29 11.57 -8.63
CA GLU A 83 -3.77 12.91 -8.97
C GLU A 83 -4.55 13.54 -7.79
N TRP A 84 -5.41 12.76 -7.13
CA TRP A 84 -6.12 13.22 -5.95
C TRP A 84 -5.17 13.55 -4.79
N ALA A 85 -4.12 12.76 -4.59
CA ALA A 85 -3.13 12.97 -3.55
C ALA A 85 -2.27 14.23 -3.80
N GLU A 86 -1.86 14.45 -5.04
CA GLU A 86 -1.10 15.64 -5.48
C GLU A 86 -1.91 16.92 -5.29
N ARG A 87 -3.19 16.92 -5.67
CA ARG A 87 -4.11 18.05 -5.42
C ARG A 87 -4.29 18.39 -3.94
N ARG A 88 -3.93 17.47 -3.04
CA ARG A 88 -3.95 17.66 -1.58
C ARG A 88 -2.59 18.06 -1.01
N GLY A 89 -1.57 18.24 -1.84
CA GLY A 89 -0.24 18.66 -1.43
C GLY A 89 0.52 17.60 -0.65
N LEU A 90 0.29 16.30 -0.91
CA LEU A 90 0.94 15.21 -0.18
C LEU A 90 2.44 15.05 -0.46
N GLY A 91 2.98 15.74 -1.47
CA GLY A 91 4.43 15.81 -1.71
C GLY A 91 5.11 14.47 -1.98
N VAL A 92 4.36 13.46 -2.46
CA VAL A 92 4.91 12.14 -2.77
C VAL A 92 5.51 12.17 -4.18
N GLU A 93 6.83 12.01 -4.27
CA GLU A 93 7.56 12.02 -5.55
C GLU A 93 7.28 10.77 -6.39
N GLU A 94 7.24 9.60 -5.75
CA GLU A 94 7.04 8.32 -6.43
C GLU A 94 6.24 7.33 -5.58
N TRP A 95 5.26 6.69 -6.21
CA TRP A 95 4.45 5.63 -5.62
C TRP A 95 4.91 4.27 -6.11
N VAL A 96 5.27 3.38 -5.19
CA VAL A 96 5.78 2.04 -5.49
C VAL A 96 4.96 0.95 -4.80
N PRO A 97 4.91 -0.27 -5.33
CA PRO A 97 4.20 -1.38 -4.67
C PRO A 97 4.73 -1.66 -3.26
N THR A 98 3.83 -1.79 -2.29
CA THR A 98 4.19 -2.07 -0.89
C THR A 98 4.80 -3.45 -0.70
N GLY A 99 4.43 -4.40 -1.56
CA GLY A 99 4.65 -5.84 -1.37
C GLY A 99 3.40 -6.59 -0.89
N PHE A 100 2.34 -5.87 -0.51
CA PHE A 100 0.99 -6.41 -0.38
C PHE A 100 0.22 -6.23 -1.69
N SER A 101 -0.63 -7.20 -1.99
CA SER A 101 -1.47 -7.16 -3.19
C SER A 101 -2.29 -5.88 -3.27
N ASN A 102 -2.31 -5.25 -4.45
CA ASN A 102 -3.15 -4.09 -4.74
C ASN A 102 -2.87 -2.86 -3.84
N SER A 103 -1.63 -2.62 -3.42
CA SER A 103 -1.32 -1.42 -2.62
C SER A 103 0.03 -0.79 -2.97
N TRP A 104 0.09 0.52 -2.79
CA TRP A 104 1.21 1.39 -3.14
C TRP A 104 1.50 2.37 -2.01
N MET A 105 2.78 2.67 -1.83
CA MET A 105 3.30 3.58 -0.82
C MET A 105 4.38 4.49 -1.41
N PRO A 106 4.74 5.58 -0.72
CA PRO A 106 5.90 6.39 -1.08
C PRO A 106 7.19 5.57 -1.14
N LYS A 107 8.03 5.85 -2.16
CA LYS A 107 9.28 5.12 -2.40
C LYS A 107 10.29 5.22 -1.27
N ASP A 108 10.46 6.41 -0.69
CA ASP A 108 11.33 6.66 0.45
C ASP A 108 10.98 5.75 1.64
N VAL A 109 9.69 5.56 1.91
CA VAL A 109 9.22 4.68 2.98
C VAL A 109 9.45 3.21 2.62
N LYS A 110 9.25 2.83 1.35
CA LYS A 110 9.57 1.48 0.86
C LYS A 110 11.05 1.15 1.00
N ASP A 111 11.93 2.12 0.72
CA ASP A 111 13.37 1.95 0.83
C ASP A 111 13.79 1.80 2.31
N ARG A 112 13.23 2.62 3.22
CA ARG A 112 13.43 2.49 4.67
C ARG A 112 12.99 1.11 5.18
N MET A 113 11.76 0.70 4.86
CA MET A 113 11.25 -0.63 5.22
C MET A 113 12.14 -1.76 4.67
N THR A 114 12.65 -1.61 3.44
CA THR A 114 13.55 -2.60 2.84
C THR A 114 14.91 -2.65 3.54
N ALA A 115 15.44 -1.51 3.98
CA ALA A 115 16.68 -1.44 4.74
C ALA A 115 16.55 -2.12 6.12
N GLU A 116 15.46 -1.84 6.84
CA GLU A 116 15.13 -2.48 8.12
C GLU A 116 15.05 -4.00 7.99
N LEU A 117 14.36 -4.51 6.95
CA LEU A 117 14.27 -5.95 6.71
C LEU A 117 15.60 -6.58 6.34
N LYS A 118 16.46 -5.87 5.58
CA LYS A 118 17.82 -6.35 5.31
C LYS A 118 18.63 -6.45 6.59
N GLN A 119 18.50 -5.49 7.50
CA GLN A 119 19.20 -5.51 8.78
C GLN A 119 18.69 -6.66 9.65
N TRP A 120 17.37 -6.79 9.81
CA TRP A 120 16.76 -7.89 10.57
C TRP A 120 17.21 -9.27 10.06
N ARG A 121 17.24 -9.49 8.74
CA ARG A 121 17.75 -10.75 8.16
C ARG A 121 19.21 -11.03 8.50
N LYS A 122 20.06 -10.00 8.56
CA LYS A 122 21.46 -10.16 8.99
C LYS A 122 21.52 -10.56 10.46
N ASP A 123 20.72 -9.93 11.31
CA ASP A 123 20.68 -10.19 12.74
C ASP A 123 20.19 -11.62 13.05
N GLN A 124 19.21 -12.13 12.30
CA GLN A 124 18.76 -13.52 12.41
C GLN A 124 19.88 -14.51 12.04
N LYS A 125 20.57 -14.28 10.91
CA LYS A 125 21.69 -15.13 10.50
C LYS A 125 22.84 -15.12 11.50
N ALA A 126 23.13 -13.96 12.11
CA ALA A 126 24.15 -13.84 13.14
C ALA A 126 23.78 -14.64 14.41
N LYS A 127 22.50 -14.65 14.79
CA LYS A 127 22.00 -15.46 15.90
C LYS A 127 22.11 -16.96 15.61
N GLU A 128 21.76 -17.38 14.40
CA GLU A 128 21.86 -18.78 13.97
C GLU A 128 23.31 -19.28 13.87
N ALA A 129 24.26 -18.42 13.48
CA ALA A 129 25.68 -18.77 13.37
C ALA A 129 26.45 -18.73 14.69
N GLY A 130 25.87 -18.13 15.74
CA GLY A 130 26.44 -18.06 17.08
C GLY A 130 25.90 -19.12 18.05
N GLN A 131 25.02 -20.00 17.57
CA GLN A 131 24.52 -21.19 18.27
C GLN A 131 25.23 -22.45 17.75
#